data_AF-A0A8T2R4P9-F1
#
_entry.id   AF-A0A8T2R4P9-F1
#
_cell.length_a   1.000
_cell.length_b   1.000
_cell.length_c   1.000
_cell.angle_alpha   90.00
_cell.angle_beta   90.00
_cell.angle_gamma   90.00
#
_symmetry.space_group_name_H-M   'P 1'
#
loop_
_entity.id
_entity.type
_entity.pdbx_description
1 polymer ?
#
loop_
_entity_poly.entity_id
_entity_poly.type
_entity_poly.pdbx_seq_one_letter_code
_entity_poly.pdbx_strand_id
1 'polypeptide(L)'
;MKIIIDLHAVPGSQNGQEHSASIDGVSQWATGRNDYGKSYIDLTLEVIEFLASRYSGRQGLYGIELLNEPMIHYVPIDTLKSYYRKGYEIMRRYSAETYVLISPLVGGDPGDLLDLGNEFFNSIIDLHYYNVFGDTFSNMTVQQNVDYVSVNRHQEITRLNQRGNGLLTFVGEWTNEWAVRGASQEDYQRFGQVQLQMYGQATAGWAYWNYIIDDPSNNHWDFKQSYETRYLLRPSSGWLH
;
A
#
# COMPACT_ATOMS: atom_id res chain seq x y z
N MET A 1 -13.00 10.94 10.61
CA MET A 1 -12.13 10.63 9.47
C MET A 1 -10.72 11.03 9.82
N LYS A 2 -9.75 10.19 9.48
CA LYS A 2 -8.32 10.46 9.61
C LYS A 2 -7.70 10.34 8.22
N ILE A 3 -6.55 10.98 8.00
CA ILE A 3 -5.94 11.12 6.67
C ILE A 3 -4.53 10.53 6.70
N ILE A 4 -4.23 9.67 5.74
CA ILE A 4 -2.86 9.31 5.37
C ILE A 4 -2.51 10.13 4.14
N ILE A 5 -1.36 10.78 4.14
CA ILE A 5 -0.81 11.42 2.95
C ILE A 5 0.21 10.46 2.36
N ASP A 6 -0.06 9.96 1.17
CA ASP A 6 0.85 9.08 0.44
C ASP A 6 1.65 9.84 -0.63
N LEU A 7 2.97 9.65 -0.63
CA LEU A 7 3.86 10.14 -1.67
C LEU A 7 3.90 9.14 -2.83
N HIS A 8 2.88 9.24 -3.68
CA HIS A 8 2.57 8.24 -4.70
C HIS A 8 3.52 8.25 -5.91
N ALA A 9 4.09 9.41 -6.24
CA ALA A 9 4.98 9.58 -7.40
C ALA A 9 6.17 10.50 -7.04
N VAL A 10 7.35 10.11 -7.49
CA VAL A 10 8.62 10.80 -7.17
C VAL A 10 9.47 11.04 -8.42
N PRO A 11 10.42 12.00 -8.38
CA PRO A 11 11.28 12.28 -9.53
C PRO A 11 11.98 11.03 -10.06
N GLY A 12 11.87 10.84 -11.38
CA GLY A 12 12.44 9.69 -12.07
C GLY A 12 11.66 8.39 -11.93
N SER A 13 10.52 8.36 -11.22
CA SER A 13 9.72 7.17 -10.90
C SER A 13 10.48 6.13 -10.06
N GLN A 14 9.77 5.55 -9.08
CA GLN A 14 10.25 4.49 -8.20
C GLN A 14 9.91 3.08 -8.70
N ASN A 15 9.04 2.96 -9.71
CA ASN A 15 8.55 1.66 -10.18
C ASN A 15 8.35 1.52 -11.69
N GLY A 16 8.50 2.61 -12.45
CA GLY A 16 8.34 2.63 -13.90
C GLY A 16 6.89 2.57 -14.38
N GLN A 17 5.91 2.50 -13.49
CA GLN A 17 4.49 2.41 -13.85
C GLN A 17 3.85 3.78 -14.08
N GLU A 18 2.72 3.83 -14.78
CA GLU A 18 2.00 5.06 -15.08
C GLU A 18 1.52 5.80 -13.82
N HIS A 19 1.17 5.06 -12.76
CA HIS A 19 0.72 5.66 -11.50
C HIS A 19 1.85 6.37 -10.72
N SER A 20 3.12 6.06 -11.01
CA SER A 20 4.26 6.86 -10.55
C SER A 20 4.70 7.96 -11.54
N ALA A 21 3.83 8.27 -12.51
CA ALA A 21 4.03 9.24 -13.59
C ALA A 21 5.16 8.90 -14.58
N SER A 22 5.57 7.63 -14.65
CA SER A 22 6.43 7.14 -15.73
C SER A 22 5.67 7.10 -17.06
N ILE A 23 6.33 7.49 -18.14
CA ILE A 23 5.75 7.50 -19.51
C ILE A 23 6.37 6.40 -20.37
N ASP A 24 7.60 5.99 -20.07
CA ASP A 24 8.44 5.11 -20.88
C ASP A 24 8.81 3.79 -20.18
N GLY A 25 8.22 3.52 -19.01
CA GLY A 25 8.53 2.31 -18.24
C GLY A 25 9.84 2.42 -17.45
N VAL A 26 10.47 3.59 -17.38
CA VAL A 26 11.77 3.76 -16.75
C VAL A 26 11.62 4.23 -15.31
N SER A 27 12.44 3.65 -14.42
CA SER A 27 12.61 4.12 -13.05
C SER A 27 14.08 4.47 -12.79
N GLN A 28 14.31 5.73 -12.42
CA GLN A 28 15.60 6.33 -12.10
C GLN A 28 15.63 6.90 -10.68
N TRP A 29 14.55 6.82 -9.90
CA TRP A 29 14.51 7.43 -8.55
C TRP A 29 15.72 7.07 -7.68
N ALA A 30 16.16 5.80 -7.71
CA ALA A 30 17.27 5.31 -6.89
C ALA A 30 18.66 5.79 -7.36
N THR A 31 18.82 6.25 -8.60
CA THR A 31 20.13 6.50 -9.24
C THR A 31 20.27 7.88 -9.88
N GLY A 32 19.15 8.53 -10.17
CA GLY A 32 19.04 9.76 -10.95
C GLY A 32 19.34 11.01 -10.13
N ARG A 33 19.62 12.08 -10.87
CA ARG A 33 19.90 13.43 -10.35
C ARG A 33 19.23 14.46 -11.24
N ASN A 34 18.86 15.61 -10.67
CA ASN A 34 18.42 16.77 -11.45
C ASN A 34 19.62 17.50 -12.09
N ASP A 35 19.32 18.54 -12.88
CA ASP A 35 20.31 19.36 -13.59
C ASP A 35 21.32 20.07 -12.67
N TYR A 36 21.00 20.20 -11.38
CA TYR A 36 21.87 20.79 -10.36
C TYR A 36 22.71 19.74 -9.62
N GLY A 37 22.67 18.48 -10.06
CA GLY A 37 23.43 17.38 -9.48
C GLY A 37 22.86 16.85 -8.17
N LYS A 38 21.64 17.23 -7.76
CA LYS A 38 20.99 16.71 -6.56
C LYS A 38 20.30 15.38 -6.86
N SER A 39 20.45 14.39 -5.97
CA SER A 39 19.81 13.09 -6.18
C SER A 39 18.28 13.18 -6.08
N TYR A 40 17.58 12.32 -6.82
CA TYR A 40 16.12 12.22 -6.75
C TYR A 40 15.65 11.77 -5.35
N ILE A 41 16.44 10.95 -4.65
CA ILE A 41 16.21 10.61 -3.24
C ILE A 41 16.23 11.87 -2.35
N ASP A 42 17.23 12.75 -2.49
CA ASP A 42 17.32 13.97 -1.68
C ASP A 42 16.16 14.92 -1.98
N LEU A 43 15.75 15.05 -3.24
CA LEU A 43 14.55 15.81 -3.61
C LEU A 43 13.28 15.22 -2.99
N THR A 44 13.18 13.89 -2.95
CA THR A 44 12.04 13.20 -2.32
C THR A 44 12.00 13.46 -0.81
N LEU A 45 13.14 13.42 -0.14
CA LEU A 45 13.24 13.74 1.30
C LEU A 45 12.84 15.18 1.61
N GLU A 46 13.11 16.13 0.71
CA GLU A 46 12.63 17.52 0.87
C GLU A 46 11.11 17.63 0.79
N VAL A 47 10.47 16.83 -0.06
CA VAL A 47 9.00 16.75 -0.11
C VAL A 47 8.46 16.17 1.20
N ILE A 48 9.08 15.10 1.72
CA ILE A 48 8.70 14.54 3.03
C ILE A 48 8.83 15.59 4.14
N GLU A 49 9.93 16.34 4.19
CA GLU A 49 10.12 17.41 5.16
C GLU A 49 9.07 18.53 5.02
N PHE A 50 8.74 18.92 3.79
CA PHE A 50 7.67 19.87 3.53
C PHE A 50 6.32 19.36 4.05
N LEU A 51 5.95 18.12 3.75
CA LEU A 51 4.68 17.54 4.21
C LEU A 51 4.66 17.41 5.74
N ALA A 52 5.75 16.93 6.33
CA ALA A 52 5.90 16.76 7.77
C ALA A 52 5.75 18.10 8.50
N SER A 53 6.47 19.14 8.07
CA SER A 53 6.41 20.48 8.66
C SER A 53 5.02 21.11 8.54
N ARG A 54 4.33 20.87 7.43
CA ARG A 54 3.01 21.46 7.15
C ARG A 54 1.86 20.76 7.88
N TYR A 55 1.91 19.44 8.00
CA TYR A 55 0.74 18.65 8.39
C TYR A 55 0.86 17.92 9.73
N SER A 56 2.07 17.70 10.27
CA SER A 56 2.24 16.87 11.49
C SER A 56 1.50 17.38 12.73
N GLY A 57 1.21 18.69 12.82
CA GLY A 57 0.41 19.26 13.93
C GLY A 57 -1.11 19.24 13.72
N ARG A 58 -1.62 18.62 12.65
CA ARG A 58 -3.06 18.63 12.31
C ARG A 58 -3.75 17.43 12.95
N GLN A 59 -4.80 17.69 13.74
CA GLN A 59 -5.61 16.62 14.37
C GLN A 59 -6.22 15.60 13.38
N GLY A 60 -6.40 15.99 12.11
CA GLY A 60 -6.92 15.11 11.07
C GLY A 60 -5.88 14.15 10.47
N LEU A 61 -4.58 14.42 10.63
CA LEU A 61 -3.53 13.58 10.07
C LEU A 61 -3.37 12.31 10.93
N TYR A 62 -3.29 11.16 10.27
CA TYR A 62 -2.92 9.88 10.87
C TYR A 62 -1.44 9.60 10.66
N GLY A 63 -0.98 9.71 9.41
CA GLY A 63 0.37 9.39 9.03
C GLY A 63 0.75 9.93 7.66
N ILE A 64 2.03 9.77 7.33
CA ILE A 64 2.58 10.06 6.01
C ILE A 64 3.29 8.81 5.53
N GLU A 65 2.93 8.35 4.33
CA GLU A 65 3.66 7.28 3.65
C GLU A 65 4.83 7.88 2.88
N LEU A 66 6.00 7.30 3.12
CA LEU A 66 7.25 7.87 2.60
C LEU A 66 7.41 7.63 1.11
N LEU A 67 6.88 6.54 0.57
CA LEU A 67 6.99 6.20 -0.84
C LEU A 67 6.05 5.04 -1.17
N ASN A 68 5.17 5.25 -2.15
CA ASN A 68 4.32 4.19 -2.66
C ASN A 68 5.10 3.21 -3.56
N GLU A 69 4.90 1.90 -3.38
CA GLU A 69 5.23 0.84 -4.33
C GLU A 69 6.59 0.94 -5.07
N PRO A 70 7.75 1.07 -4.40
CA PRO A 70 9.04 0.97 -5.09
C PRO A 70 9.22 -0.43 -5.71
N MET A 71 9.73 -0.55 -6.94
CA MET A 71 9.82 -1.85 -7.63
C MET A 71 11.16 -2.54 -7.42
N ILE A 72 11.14 -3.84 -7.13
CA ILE A 72 12.34 -4.65 -6.78
C ILE A 72 13.46 -4.60 -7.83
N HIS A 73 13.12 -4.56 -9.12
CA HIS A 73 14.12 -4.57 -10.19
C HIS A 73 14.79 -3.20 -10.43
N TYR A 74 14.23 -2.11 -9.89
CA TYR A 74 14.79 -0.77 -10.03
C TYR A 74 15.41 -0.24 -8.73
N VAL A 75 14.88 -0.67 -7.58
CA VAL A 75 15.26 -0.10 -6.27
C VAL A 75 15.98 -1.16 -5.42
N PRO A 76 17.30 -1.01 -5.19
CA PRO A 76 18.02 -1.86 -4.25
C PRO A 76 17.46 -1.73 -2.82
N ILE A 77 17.29 -2.86 -2.12
CA ILE A 77 16.70 -2.88 -0.78
C ILE A 77 17.47 -2.02 0.24
N ASP A 78 18.81 -2.00 0.18
CA ASP A 78 19.63 -1.18 1.07
C ASP A 78 19.44 0.32 0.82
N THR A 79 19.25 0.72 -0.44
CA THR A 79 18.91 2.09 -0.82
C THR A 79 17.55 2.47 -0.24
N LEU A 80 16.56 1.59 -0.35
CA LEU A 80 15.22 1.81 0.18
C LEU A 80 15.22 1.96 1.71
N LYS A 81 15.89 1.06 2.43
CA LYS A 81 16.02 1.14 3.89
C LYS A 81 16.74 2.41 4.33
N SER A 82 17.80 2.80 3.62
CA SER A 82 18.51 4.06 3.87
C SER A 82 17.60 5.28 3.69
N TYR A 83 16.78 5.29 2.64
CA TYR A 83 15.77 6.33 2.42
C TYR A 83 14.74 6.35 3.56
N TYR A 84 14.18 5.21 3.95
CA TYR A 84 13.20 5.14 5.05
C TYR A 84 13.75 5.60 6.38
N ARG A 85 15.00 5.26 6.74
CA ARG A 85 15.64 5.77 7.97
C ARG A 85 15.72 7.30 7.96
N LYS A 86 16.17 7.89 6.85
CA LYS A 86 16.23 9.36 6.70
C LYS A 86 14.85 10.00 6.75
N GLY A 87 13.87 9.44 6.05
CA GLY A 87 12.48 9.94 6.06
C GLY A 87 11.85 9.86 7.45
N TYR A 88 12.09 8.76 8.16
CA TYR A 88 11.65 8.58 9.55
C TYR A 88 12.28 9.63 10.49
N GLU A 89 13.59 9.85 10.39
CA GLU A 89 14.28 10.90 11.17
C GLU A 89 13.70 12.29 10.89
N ILE A 90 13.40 12.60 9.62
CA ILE A 90 12.71 13.85 9.24
C ILE A 90 11.37 13.95 9.94
N MET A 91 10.51 12.93 9.82
CA MET A 91 9.18 12.91 10.45
C MET A 91 9.26 13.12 11.96
N ARG A 92 10.23 12.49 12.65
CA ARG A 92 10.40 12.60 14.10
C ARG A 92 10.90 13.96 14.58
N ARG A 93 11.46 14.82 13.69
CA ARG A 93 11.71 16.23 14.03
C ARG A 93 10.44 17.05 14.18
N TYR A 94 9.35 16.65 13.52
CA TYR A 94 8.09 17.41 13.48
C TYR A 94 6.98 16.79 14.33
N SER A 95 6.98 15.47 14.54
CA SER A 95 6.02 14.80 15.42
C SER A 95 6.50 13.45 15.92
N ALA A 96 6.31 13.22 17.21
CA ALA A 96 6.50 11.92 17.86
C ALA A 96 5.29 10.99 17.68
N GLU A 97 4.11 11.53 17.37
CA GLU A 97 2.84 10.79 17.35
C GLU A 97 2.40 10.37 15.94
N THR A 98 2.73 11.17 14.92
CA THR A 98 2.32 10.90 13.53
C THR A 98 2.91 9.58 13.05
N TYR A 99 2.06 8.71 12.51
CA TYR A 99 2.51 7.44 11.96
C TYR A 99 3.37 7.65 10.71
N VAL A 100 4.44 6.87 10.59
CA VAL A 100 5.27 6.83 9.38
C VAL A 100 4.98 5.52 8.66
N LEU A 101 4.45 5.59 7.45
CA LEU A 101 4.14 4.42 6.64
C LEU A 101 5.28 4.15 5.65
N ILE A 102 5.56 2.88 5.43
CA ILE A 102 6.57 2.40 4.48
C ILE A 102 5.99 1.27 3.61
N SER A 103 6.19 1.35 2.30
CA SER A 103 5.83 0.28 1.37
C SER A 103 6.98 -0.72 1.21
N PRO A 104 6.73 -2.04 1.17
CA PRO A 104 7.68 -3.02 0.70
C PRO A 104 7.95 -2.84 -0.80
N LEU A 105 8.98 -3.54 -1.30
CA LEU A 105 9.24 -3.59 -2.73
C LEU A 105 8.13 -4.38 -3.42
N VAL A 106 7.56 -3.82 -4.49
CA VAL A 106 6.70 -4.60 -5.40
C VAL A 106 7.52 -5.74 -5.98
N GLY A 107 7.03 -6.97 -5.80
CA GLY A 107 7.73 -8.21 -6.18
C GLY A 107 8.74 -8.73 -5.15
N GLY A 108 8.91 -8.07 -4.00
CA GLY A 108 9.74 -8.53 -2.88
C GLY A 108 8.95 -9.18 -1.73
N ASP A 109 9.66 -9.70 -0.71
CA ASP A 109 9.04 -10.14 0.55
C ASP A 109 8.91 -8.93 1.49
N PRO A 110 7.70 -8.57 1.96
CA PRO A 110 7.55 -7.50 2.97
C PRO A 110 8.36 -7.74 4.25
N GLY A 111 8.72 -9.00 4.52
CA GLY A 111 9.64 -9.44 5.56
C GLY A 111 11.00 -8.74 5.53
N ASP A 112 11.45 -8.28 4.36
CA ASP A 112 12.74 -7.60 4.19
C ASP A 112 12.82 -6.28 4.95
N LEU A 113 11.70 -5.67 5.36
CA LEU A 113 11.66 -4.41 6.10
C LEU A 113 11.46 -4.56 7.61
N LEU A 114 11.27 -5.78 8.14
CA LEU A 114 10.91 -5.97 9.56
C LEU A 114 12.02 -5.61 10.55
N ASP A 115 13.27 -5.53 10.09
CA ASP A 115 14.38 -5.03 10.90
C ASP A 115 14.16 -3.57 11.29
N LEU A 116 13.56 -2.75 10.41
CA LEU A 116 13.24 -1.35 10.69
C LEU A 116 12.25 -1.18 11.84
N GLY A 117 11.44 -2.19 12.16
CA GLY A 117 10.55 -2.15 13.32
C GLY A 117 11.27 -1.96 14.65
N ASN A 118 12.49 -2.48 14.77
CA ASN A 118 13.31 -2.28 15.97
C ASN A 118 13.84 -0.83 16.09
N GLU A 119 13.84 -0.08 15.00
CA GLU A 119 14.35 1.29 14.92
C GLU A 119 13.22 2.31 14.96
N PHE A 120 12.04 1.95 14.45
CA PHE A 120 10.94 2.85 14.21
C PHE A 120 9.81 2.67 15.23
N PHE A 121 9.48 3.74 15.95
CA PHE A 121 8.29 3.84 16.80
C PHE A 121 7.16 4.48 16.01
N ASN A 122 5.90 4.12 16.25
CA ASN A 122 4.73 4.65 15.53
C ASN A 122 4.92 4.56 14.01
N SER A 123 5.20 3.35 13.52
CA SER A 123 5.37 3.10 12.09
C SER A 123 4.57 1.91 11.63
N ILE A 124 4.24 1.91 10.34
CA ILE A 124 3.31 0.98 9.71
C ILE A 124 3.94 0.49 8.41
N ILE A 125 3.89 -0.81 8.15
CA ILE A 125 4.15 -1.37 6.82
C ILE A 125 2.83 -1.40 6.04
N ASP A 126 2.83 -0.78 4.86
CA ASP A 126 1.68 -0.76 3.95
C ASP A 126 1.75 -1.95 2.99
N LEU A 127 0.66 -2.69 2.81
CA LEU A 127 0.58 -3.93 2.06
C LEU A 127 -0.48 -3.81 0.98
N HIS A 128 -0.07 -4.07 -0.27
CA HIS A 128 -0.93 -3.93 -1.43
C HIS A 128 -1.28 -5.30 -2.00
N TYR A 129 -2.58 -5.63 -2.01
CA TYR A 129 -3.08 -6.96 -2.34
C TYR A 129 -4.06 -6.93 -3.50
N TYR A 130 -3.58 -7.45 -4.63
CA TYR A 130 -4.33 -7.59 -5.87
C TYR A 130 -4.34 -9.04 -6.35
N ASN A 131 -5.49 -9.49 -6.87
CA ASN A 131 -5.71 -10.82 -7.46
C ASN A 131 -5.96 -10.75 -8.98
N VAL A 132 -5.44 -9.69 -9.63
CA VAL A 132 -5.67 -9.40 -11.05
C VAL A 132 -4.38 -9.21 -11.85
N PHE A 133 -3.25 -8.92 -11.17
CA PHE A 133 -1.97 -8.63 -11.82
C PHE A 133 -1.05 -9.86 -11.87
N GLY A 134 -0.23 -9.90 -12.93
CA GLY A 134 0.74 -10.98 -13.17
C GLY A 134 0.09 -12.31 -13.54
N ASP A 135 0.93 -13.30 -13.85
CA ASP A 135 0.46 -14.61 -14.34
C ASP A 135 -0.11 -15.51 -13.25
N THR A 136 0.13 -15.18 -11.97
CA THR A 136 -0.27 -16.00 -10.81
C THR A 136 -1.78 -16.25 -10.78
N PHE A 137 -2.58 -15.22 -11.08
CA PHE A 137 -4.04 -15.29 -10.94
C PHE A 137 -4.77 -15.60 -12.25
N SER A 138 -4.10 -15.50 -13.40
CA SER A 138 -4.69 -15.60 -14.75
C SER A 138 -5.47 -16.90 -14.99
N ASN A 139 -5.14 -17.97 -14.29
CA ASN A 139 -5.77 -19.29 -14.45
C ASN A 139 -6.42 -19.81 -13.15
N MET A 140 -6.54 -18.97 -12.11
CA MET A 140 -7.19 -19.37 -10.87
C MET A 140 -8.72 -19.34 -11.01
N THR A 141 -9.37 -20.39 -10.51
CA THR A 141 -10.82 -20.43 -10.31
C THR A 141 -11.26 -19.48 -9.19
N VAL A 142 -12.57 -19.25 -9.06
CA VAL A 142 -13.16 -18.54 -7.92
C VAL A 142 -12.68 -19.11 -6.59
N GLN A 143 -12.77 -20.44 -6.43
CA GLN A 143 -12.38 -21.11 -5.17
C GLN A 143 -10.89 -20.92 -4.86
N GLN A 144 -10.02 -21.03 -5.88
CA GLN A 144 -8.58 -20.84 -5.70
C GLN A 144 -8.23 -19.39 -5.29
N ASN A 145 -8.93 -18.38 -5.82
CA ASN A 145 -8.75 -17.00 -5.38
C ASN A 145 -9.20 -16.80 -3.92
N VAL A 146 -10.35 -17.36 -3.54
CA VAL A 146 -10.85 -17.32 -2.15
C VAL A 146 -9.88 -18.01 -1.19
N ASP A 147 -9.36 -19.18 -1.57
CA ASP A 147 -8.40 -19.93 -0.77
C ASP A 147 -7.06 -19.19 -0.66
N TYR A 148 -6.60 -18.56 -1.74
CA TYR A 148 -5.36 -17.77 -1.72
C TYR A 148 -5.44 -16.61 -0.72
N VAL A 149 -6.57 -15.91 -0.65
CA VAL A 149 -6.77 -14.86 0.36
C VAL A 149 -6.85 -15.46 1.77
N SER A 150 -7.65 -16.52 1.94
CA SER A 150 -7.88 -17.19 3.24
C SER A 150 -6.61 -17.78 3.85
N VAL A 151 -5.68 -18.24 3.00
CA VAL A 151 -4.49 -18.99 3.40
C VAL A 151 -3.26 -18.11 3.24
N ASN A 152 -2.89 -17.75 2.02
CA ASN A 152 -1.61 -17.10 1.74
C ASN A 152 -1.56 -15.67 2.29
N ARG A 153 -2.55 -14.83 1.98
CA ARG A 153 -2.58 -13.44 2.48
C ARG A 153 -2.77 -13.39 3.99
N HIS A 154 -3.66 -14.22 4.53
CA HIS A 154 -3.83 -14.33 5.99
C HIS A 154 -2.54 -14.76 6.72
N GLN A 155 -1.81 -15.76 6.20
CA GLN A 155 -0.54 -16.19 6.78
C GLN A 155 0.52 -15.10 6.71
N GLU A 156 0.59 -14.35 5.61
CA GLU A 156 1.50 -13.22 5.47
C GLU A 156 1.21 -12.12 6.50
N ILE A 157 -0.04 -11.65 6.59
CA ILE A 157 -0.45 -10.65 7.59
C ILE A 157 -0.15 -11.15 9.00
N THR A 158 -0.49 -12.41 9.31
CA THR A 158 -0.23 -13.00 10.63
C THR A 158 1.25 -13.04 10.96
N ARG A 159 2.09 -13.44 10.01
CA ARG A 159 3.55 -13.46 10.16
C ARG A 159 4.09 -12.05 10.43
N LEU A 160 3.63 -11.05 9.67
CA LEU A 160 4.06 -9.65 9.82
C LEU A 160 3.61 -9.09 11.18
N ASN A 161 2.37 -9.36 11.60
CA ASN A 161 1.87 -8.96 12.92
C ASN A 161 2.70 -9.54 14.07
N GLN A 162 3.15 -10.79 13.94
CA GLN A 162 3.93 -11.47 14.98
C GLN A 162 5.41 -11.05 15.00
N ARG A 163 5.96 -10.68 13.84
CA ARG A 163 7.41 -10.44 13.66
C ARG A 163 7.75 -8.98 13.36
N GLY A 164 6.75 -8.10 13.34
CA GLY A 164 6.86 -6.70 12.95
C GLY A 164 7.79 -5.86 13.82
N ASN A 165 8.17 -6.36 15.00
CA ASN A 165 9.11 -5.73 15.94
C ASN A 165 8.76 -4.27 16.31
N GLY A 166 7.50 -3.85 16.20
CA GLY A 166 7.07 -2.46 16.40
C GLY A 166 6.37 -1.85 15.19
N LEU A 167 6.54 -2.42 13.99
CA LEU A 167 5.72 -2.08 12.82
C LEU A 167 4.32 -2.64 12.97
N LEU A 168 3.33 -1.76 12.82
CA LEU A 168 1.95 -2.15 12.55
C LEU A 168 1.82 -2.55 11.08
N THR A 169 0.75 -3.26 10.73
CA THR A 169 0.42 -3.66 9.35
C THR A 169 -0.83 -2.94 8.90
N PHE A 170 -0.82 -2.46 7.66
CA PHE A 170 -1.97 -1.84 7.01
C PHE A 170 -2.12 -2.46 5.63
N VAL A 171 -3.35 -2.78 5.22
CA VAL A 171 -3.62 -3.18 3.83
C VAL A 171 -4.13 -1.95 3.09
N GLY A 172 -3.23 -1.07 2.65
CA GLY A 172 -3.57 0.25 2.10
C GLY A 172 -4.16 0.20 0.70
N GLU A 173 -3.91 -0.87 -0.04
CA GLU A 173 -4.53 -1.07 -1.34
C GLU A 173 -5.05 -2.49 -1.52
N TRP A 174 -6.33 -2.59 -1.86
CA TRP A 174 -6.98 -3.78 -2.38
C TRP A 174 -8.27 -3.39 -3.11
N THR A 175 -8.76 -4.28 -3.97
CA THR A 175 -10.01 -4.11 -4.72
C THR A 175 -10.79 -5.42 -4.76
N ASN A 176 -12.08 -5.36 -5.06
CA ASN A 176 -12.91 -6.54 -5.31
C ASN A 176 -12.80 -7.02 -6.77
N GLU A 177 -11.85 -6.50 -7.55
CA GLU A 177 -11.50 -7.00 -8.89
C GLU A 177 -10.48 -8.16 -8.81
N TRP A 178 -10.61 -9.08 -9.76
CA TRP A 178 -9.74 -10.25 -9.92
C TRP A 178 -9.65 -10.71 -11.38
N ALA A 179 -8.77 -11.65 -11.68
CA ALA A 179 -8.61 -12.15 -13.05
C ALA A 179 -9.76 -13.07 -13.55
N VAL A 180 -10.73 -13.42 -12.70
CA VAL A 180 -11.80 -14.39 -13.04
C VAL A 180 -12.83 -13.76 -13.97
N ARG A 181 -12.99 -14.34 -15.16
CA ARG A 181 -14.01 -13.90 -16.13
C ARG A 181 -15.36 -14.58 -15.90
N GLY A 182 -16.45 -13.81 -16.03
CA GLY A 182 -17.81 -14.33 -15.96
C GLY A 182 -18.26 -14.79 -14.57
N ALA A 183 -17.57 -14.34 -13.51
CA ALA A 183 -17.96 -14.60 -12.13
C ALA A 183 -19.34 -14.00 -11.83
N SER A 184 -20.14 -14.73 -11.04
CA SER A 184 -21.45 -14.25 -10.60
C SER A 184 -21.31 -13.16 -9.53
N GLN A 185 -22.41 -12.44 -9.24
CA GLN A 185 -22.42 -11.52 -8.11
C GLN A 185 -22.15 -12.24 -6.77
N GLU A 186 -22.63 -13.47 -6.60
CA GLU A 186 -22.36 -14.27 -5.39
C GLU A 186 -20.88 -14.62 -5.24
N ASP A 187 -20.17 -14.87 -6.35
CA ASP A 187 -18.73 -15.13 -6.33
C ASP A 187 -17.95 -13.90 -5.85
N TYR A 188 -18.29 -12.70 -6.34
CA TYR A 188 -17.70 -11.44 -5.87
C TYR A 188 -18.03 -11.14 -4.41
N GLN A 189 -19.26 -11.42 -3.96
CA GLN A 189 -19.64 -11.24 -2.57
C GLN A 189 -18.81 -12.14 -1.66
N ARG A 190 -18.59 -13.40 -2.07
CA ARG A 190 -17.74 -14.35 -1.35
C ARG A 190 -16.28 -13.92 -1.32
N PHE A 191 -15.76 -13.41 -2.44
CA PHE A 191 -14.39 -12.91 -2.56
C PHE A 191 -14.15 -11.66 -1.69
N GLY A 192 -14.99 -10.64 -1.85
CA GLY A 192 -14.91 -9.43 -1.04
C GLY A 192 -15.09 -9.71 0.46
N GLN A 193 -15.94 -10.67 0.83
CA GLN A 193 -16.11 -11.07 2.24
C GLN A 193 -14.83 -11.68 2.82
N VAL A 194 -14.15 -12.57 2.09
CA VAL A 194 -12.90 -13.16 2.59
C VAL A 194 -11.78 -12.12 2.66
N GLN A 195 -11.70 -11.20 1.69
CA GLN A 195 -10.76 -10.08 1.72
C GLN A 195 -10.99 -9.21 2.96
N LEU A 196 -12.22 -8.75 3.19
CA LEU A 196 -12.56 -7.95 4.37
C LEU A 196 -12.24 -8.67 5.68
N GLN A 197 -12.50 -9.98 5.76
CA GLN A 197 -12.23 -10.77 6.95
C GLN A 197 -10.72 -10.94 7.22
N MET A 198 -9.92 -11.17 6.18
CA MET A 198 -8.48 -11.42 6.33
C MET A 198 -7.69 -10.11 6.45
N TYR A 199 -7.99 -9.11 5.61
CA TYR A 199 -7.35 -7.80 5.65
C TYR A 199 -7.73 -7.01 6.90
N GLY A 200 -8.93 -7.25 7.45
CA GLY A 200 -9.34 -6.74 8.76
C GLY A 200 -8.49 -7.24 9.94
N GLN A 201 -7.59 -8.20 9.73
CA GLN A 201 -6.62 -8.65 10.75
C GLN A 201 -5.31 -7.84 10.74
N ALA A 202 -5.13 -6.94 9.78
CA ALA A 202 -4.03 -5.98 9.82
C ALA A 202 -4.21 -5.02 11.00
N THR A 203 -3.13 -4.69 11.69
CA THR A 203 -3.18 -4.00 12.99
C THR A 203 -3.49 -2.51 12.90
N ALA A 204 -3.39 -1.92 11.71
CA ALA A 204 -3.76 -0.53 11.41
C ALA A 204 -4.91 -0.43 10.39
N GLY A 205 -5.58 -1.55 10.07
CA GLY A 205 -6.76 -1.59 9.20
C GLY A 205 -6.45 -1.77 7.72
N TRP A 206 -7.35 -1.27 6.87
CA TRP A 206 -7.26 -1.40 5.41
C TRP A 206 -7.89 -0.19 4.71
N ALA A 207 -7.51 0.04 3.45
CA ALA A 207 -8.14 0.99 2.54
C ALA A 207 -8.41 0.37 1.17
N TYR A 208 -9.56 0.70 0.59
CA TYR A 208 -9.99 0.19 -0.70
C TYR A 208 -9.45 1.08 -1.82
N TRP A 209 -8.84 0.48 -2.83
CA TRP A 209 -8.42 1.15 -4.05
C TRP A 209 -9.47 0.95 -5.15
N ASN A 210 -10.32 1.93 -5.45
CA ASN A 210 -10.42 3.31 -4.95
C ASN A 210 -11.88 3.64 -4.55
N TYR A 211 -12.13 4.84 -4.02
CA TYR A 211 -13.47 5.25 -3.60
C TYR A 211 -14.45 5.37 -4.78
N ILE A 212 -14.05 6.09 -5.84
CA ILE A 212 -14.86 6.37 -7.04
C ILE A 212 -13.94 6.40 -8.27
N ILE A 213 -14.43 5.95 -9.43
CA ILE A 213 -13.83 6.15 -10.75
C ILE A 213 -14.83 6.75 -11.74
N ASP A 214 -14.35 7.44 -12.78
CA ASP A 214 -15.19 7.93 -13.89
C ASP A 214 -15.24 6.90 -15.04
N ASP A 215 -15.54 5.65 -14.70
CA ASP A 215 -15.76 4.56 -15.63
C ASP A 215 -16.80 3.58 -15.07
N PRO A 216 -18.08 3.68 -15.49
CA PRO A 216 -19.15 2.86 -14.96
C PRO A 216 -19.07 1.40 -15.42
N SER A 217 -18.11 1.02 -16.26
CA SER A 217 -17.88 -0.37 -16.65
C SER A 217 -16.98 -1.12 -15.65
N ASN A 218 -16.29 -0.39 -14.78
CA ASN A 218 -15.25 -0.94 -13.92
C ASN A 218 -15.68 -1.01 -12.44
N ASN A 219 -16.88 -1.57 -12.23
CA ASN A 219 -17.61 -1.58 -10.96
C ASN A 219 -16.82 -2.10 -9.75
N HIS A 220 -15.84 -2.97 -9.97
CA HIS A 220 -15.12 -3.62 -8.89
C HIS A 220 -13.95 -2.79 -8.40
N TRP A 221 -13.43 -1.82 -9.17
CA TRP A 221 -12.44 -0.85 -8.70
C TRP A 221 -13.06 0.39 -8.02
N ASP A 222 -14.38 0.55 -8.16
CA ASP A 222 -15.13 1.62 -7.52
C ASP A 222 -15.80 1.09 -6.24
N PHE A 223 -15.29 1.47 -5.06
CA PHE A 223 -15.87 1.04 -3.78
C PHE A 223 -17.35 1.41 -3.68
N LYS A 224 -17.71 2.65 -4.05
CA LYS A 224 -19.08 3.15 -3.93
C LYS A 224 -20.03 2.33 -4.80
N GLN A 225 -19.66 2.11 -6.06
CA GLN A 225 -20.45 1.32 -7.00
C GLN A 225 -20.51 -0.15 -6.58
N SER A 226 -19.38 -0.77 -6.27
CA SER A 226 -19.29 -2.17 -5.78
C SER A 226 -20.20 -2.41 -4.58
N TYR A 227 -20.27 -1.44 -3.64
CA TYR A 227 -21.17 -1.48 -2.49
C TYR A 227 -22.64 -1.25 -2.86
N GLU A 228 -22.96 -0.20 -3.61
CA GLU A 228 -24.34 0.17 -3.99
C GLU A 228 -24.99 -0.90 -4.88
N THR A 229 -24.22 -1.54 -5.76
CA THR A 229 -24.69 -2.62 -6.63
C THR A 229 -24.52 -4.01 -6.02
N ARG A 230 -24.15 -4.11 -4.73
CA ARG A 230 -24.12 -5.36 -3.95
C ARG A 230 -23.08 -6.39 -4.40
N TYR A 231 -22.01 -5.98 -5.09
CA TYR A 231 -20.86 -6.85 -5.34
C TYR A 231 -19.95 -6.96 -4.11
N LEU A 232 -19.81 -5.89 -3.33
CA LEU A 232 -19.17 -5.90 -2.03
C LEU A 232 -20.22 -5.70 -0.93
N LEU A 233 -20.26 -6.62 0.04
CA LEU A 233 -21.19 -6.55 1.16
C LEU A 233 -20.54 -5.90 2.37
N ARG A 234 -21.33 -5.11 3.11
CA ARG A 234 -20.91 -4.61 4.42
C ARG A 234 -20.71 -5.80 5.37
N PRO A 235 -19.57 -5.90 6.08
CA PRO A 235 -19.37 -6.91 7.10
C PRO A 235 -20.45 -6.84 8.18
N SER A 236 -20.83 -8.00 8.73
CA SER A 236 -21.81 -8.08 9.83
C SER A 236 -21.33 -7.35 11.09
N SER A 237 -20.02 -7.26 11.29
CA SER A 237 -19.39 -6.49 12.36
C SER A 237 -19.36 -4.97 12.13
N GLY A 238 -19.72 -4.50 10.94
CA GLY A 238 -19.55 -3.12 10.51
C GLY A 238 -18.20 -2.86 9.83
N TRP A 239 -18.01 -1.62 9.36
CA TRP A 239 -16.78 -1.20 8.64
C TRP A 239 -15.64 -0.81 9.58
N LEU A 240 -15.94 -0.61 10.87
CA LEU A 240 -15.00 -0.14 11.87
C LEU A 240 -14.87 -1.22 12.94
N HIS A 241 -13.63 -1.67 13.15
CA HIS A 241 -13.21 -2.43 14.32
C HIS A 241 -12.34 -1.53 15.20
#